data_AF-A0A522N3H0-F1
#
_entry.id   AF-A0A522N3H0-F1
#
_cell.length_a   1.000
_cell.length_b   1.000
_cell.length_c   1.000
_cell.angle_alpha   90.00
_cell.angle_beta   90.00
_cell.angle_gamma   90.00
#
_symmetry.space_group_name_H-M   'P 1'
#
loop_
_entity.id
_entity.type
_entity.pdbx_description
1 polymer ?
#
loop_
_entity_poly.entity_id
_entity_poly.type
_entity_poly.pdbx_seq_one_letter_code
_entity_poly.pdbx_strand_id
1 'polypeptide(L)'
;MLQAPPELAKFLTSQGVALEQGLVRDPALFIRGSAPEIEHFVSALQSSAEHDRALGVLGNPLSDVPGLPSLLRALEHARIAVELVPGMPRATLSAAVSMPLVPLPPASAHYTWEQLVEVMARLRRSCPWDREQTHRTLLPYLIEETYEVVDAVEAADDHSLVEELGDLLLQIVFHAQLATERGKFSVADVIDALSNKMVRRHPHVFGDTSVSGLDELWQNWERLKSKERAGRLRKSRLDGIPKGLGALLRAQRMQEKASRVGFDWPEIGGVLEKLDEELGELAAALRTAAAHHTGTHEDDGVRDELGDVLFTVVNICRTLKIDAEGALREANEKFYRRFAFVESRATESGRELSDLTLDEMEELWQLAKTGERA
;
A
#
# COMPACT_ATOMS: atom_id res chain seq x y z
N MET A 1 -4.59 -18.35 -34.34
CA MET A 1 -4.02 -18.25 -32.98
C MET A 1 -3.01 -19.36 -32.75
N LEU A 2 -1.84 -19.04 -32.20
CA LEU A 2 -0.85 -20.05 -31.83
C LEU A 2 -1.23 -20.57 -30.43
N GLN A 3 -1.61 -21.85 -30.33
CA GLN A 3 -1.88 -22.55 -29.05
C GLN A 3 -3.07 -22.01 -28.20
N ALA A 4 -4.13 -21.49 -28.82
CA ALA A 4 -5.30 -21.04 -28.05
C ALA A 4 -6.07 -22.21 -27.40
N PRO A 5 -6.55 -22.07 -26.15
CA PRO A 5 -7.46 -23.04 -25.55
C PRO A 5 -8.74 -23.19 -26.38
N PRO A 6 -9.33 -24.40 -26.47
CA PRO A 6 -10.57 -24.63 -27.21
C PRO A 6 -11.73 -23.72 -26.80
N GLU A 7 -11.77 -23.26 -25.54
CA GLU A 7 -12.79 -22.35 -25.04
C GLU A 7 -12.69 -20.94 -25.65
N LEU A 8 -11.46 -20.44 -25.87
CA LEU A 8 -11.23 -19.11 -26.43
C LEU A 8 -11.60 -19.06 -27.91
N ALA A 9 -11.34 -20.15 -28.65
CA ALA A 9 -11.78 -20.28 -30.04
C ALA A 9 -13.31 -20.20 -30.15
N LYS A 10 -14.04 -20.93 -29.28
CA LYS A 10 -15.51 -20.88 -29.23
C LYS A 10 -16.03 -19.48 -28.88
N PHE A 11 -15.41 -18.81 -27.91
CA PHE A 11 -15.77 -17.45 -27.52
C PHE A 11 -15.62 -16.47 -28.69
N LEU A 12 -14.47 -16.45 -29.35
CA LEU A 12 -14.21 -15.53 -30.46
C LEU A 12 -15.17 -15.75 -31.63
N THR A 13 -15.45 -17.01 -31.99
CA THR A 13 -16.44 -17.33 -33.02
C THR A 13 -17.85 -16.87 -32.61
N SER A 14 -18.21 -16.94 -31.33
CA SER A 14 -19.50 -16.41 -30.83
C SER A 14 -19.62 -14.89 -30.94
N GLN A 15 -18.48 -14.18 -30.97
CA GLN A 15 -18.40 -12.73 -31.15
C GLN A 15 -18.28 -12.31 -32.64
N GLY A 16 -18.46 -13.25 -33.57
CA GLY A 16 -18.36 -12.98 -35.01
C GLY A 16 -16.93 -12.87 -35.55
N VAL A 17 -15.91 -13.26 -34.75
CA VAL A 17 -14.52 -13.28 -35.20
C VAL A 17 -14.26 -14.56 -36.01
N ALA A 18 -13.87 -14.39 -37.27
CA ALA A 18 -13.47 -15.49 -38.13
C ALA A 18 -12.07 -16.01 -37.74
N LEU A 19 -11.97 -17.32 -37.50
CA LEU A 19 -10.69 -17.96 -37.16
C LEU A 19 -10.03 -18.52 -38.42
N GLU A 20 -8.98 -17.86 -38.89
CA GLU A 20 -8.15 -18.38 -39.98
C GLU A 20 -7.16 -19.43 -39.47
N GLN A 21 -7.19 -20.61 -40.09
CA GLN A 21 -6.25 -21.71 -39.83
C GLN A 21 -5.32 -21.89 -41.03
N GLY A 22 -4.07 -22.30 -40.77
CA GLY A 22 -3.12 -22.65 -41.84
C GLY A 22 -2.20 -21.53 -42.34
N LEU A 23 -2.30 -20.31 -41.80
CA LEU A 23 -1.36 -19.21 -42.10
C LEU A 23 0.06 -19.46 -41.56
N VAL A 24 0.18 -20.27 -40.50
CA VAL A 24 1.45 -20.68 -39.90
C VAL A 24 1.53 -22.20 -40.02
N ARG A 25 2.57 -22.72 -40.67
CA ARG A 25 2.72 -24.17 -40.90
C ARG A 25 3.26 -24.87 -39.66
N ASP A 26 4.29 -24.30 -39.06
CA ASP A 26 4.87 -24.77 -37.80
C ASP A 26 4.85 -23.67 -36.72
N PRO A 27 3.88 -23.71 -35.80
CA PRO A 27 3.78 -22.79 -34.67
C PRO A 27 5.05 -22.68 -33.81
N ALA A 28 5.77 -23.78 -33.59
CA ALA A 28 6.92 -23.81 -32.71
C ALA A 28 8.15 -23.15 -33.35
N LEU A 29 8.34 -23.39 -34.65
CA LEU A 29 9.39 -22.72 -35.43
C LEU A 29 9.08 -21.23 -35.66
N PHE A 30 7.80 -20.90 -35.87
CA PHE A 30 7.35 -19.52 -36.03
C PHE A 30 7.62 -18.67 -34.78
N ILE A 31 7.26 -19.17 -33.58
CA ILE A 31 7.50 -18.47 -32.30
C ILE A 31 9.00 -18.24 -32.04
N ARG A 32 9.86 -19.15 -32.51
CA ARG A 32 11.33 -19.05 -32.38
C ARG A 32 11.99 -18.16 -33.43
N GLY A 33 11.23 -17.63 -34.39
CA GLY A 33 11.75 -16.70 -35.39
C GLY A 33 12.36 -17.36 -36.62
N SER A 34 11.91 -18.58 -36.97
CA SER A 34 12.32 -19.25 -38.22
C SER A 34 11.99 -18.39 -39.44
N ALA A 35 13.01 -17.98 -40.19
CA ALA A 35 12.84 -17.11 -41.36
C ALA A 35 11.91 -17.71 -42.45
N PRO A 36 12.03 -19.00 -42.82
CA PRO A 36 11.10 -19.61 -43.78
C PRO A 36 9.62 -19.56 -43.35
N GLU A 37 9.34 -19.71 -42.05
CA GLU A 37 7.98 -19.68 -41.52
C GLU A 37 7.43 -18.24 -41.47
N ILE A 38 8.27 -17.27 -41.10
CA ILE A 38 7.90 -15.85 -41.09
C ILE A 38 7.64 -15.35 -42.52
N GLU A 39 8.52 -15.67 -43.47
CA GLU A 39 8.36 -15.28 -44.88
C GLU A 39 7.09 -15.87 -45.49
N HIS A 40 6.80 -17.14 -45.19
CA HIS A 40 5.56 -17.77 -45.64
C HIS A 40 4.32 -17.07 -45.07
N PHE A 41 4.32 -16.78 -43.77
CA PHE A 41 3.24 -16.08 -43.09
C PHE A 41 3.00 -14.69 -43.69
N VAL A 42 4.06 -13.90 -43.89
CA VAL A 42 3.96 -12.54 -44.47
C VAL A 42 3.47 -12.59 -45.91
N SER A 43 3.95 -13.54 -46.72
CA SER A 43 3.47 -13.74 -48.09
C SER A 43 1.99 -14.10 -48.14
N ALA A 44 1.53 -14.96 -47.22
CA ALA A 44 0.12 -15.31 -47.12
C ALA A 44 -0.75 -14.09 -46.76
N LEU A 45 -0.29 -13.22 -45.86
CA LEU A 45 -1.01 -11.99 -45.49
C LEU A 45 -1.18 -11.03 -46.67
N GLN A 46 -0.13 -10.84 -47.49
CA GLN A 46 -0.18 -9.97 -48.66
C GLN A 46 -1.14 -10.47 -49.75
N SER A 47 -1.32 -11.79 -49.86
CA SER A 47 -2.22 -12.40 -50.84
C SER A 47 -3.71 -12.26 -50.51
N SER A 48 -4.04 -11.86 -49.27
CA SER A 48 -5.40 -11.88 -48.72
C SER A 48 -5.73 -10.54 -48.03
N ALA A 49 -5.54 -9.43 -48.76
CA ALA A 49 -5.48 -8.06 -48.24
C ALA A 49 -6.83 -7.39 -47.91
N GLU A 50 -7.92 -8.14 -47.75
CA GLU A 50 -9.26 -7.54 -47.63
C GLU A 50 -9.73 -7.25 -46.19
N HIS A 51 -9.02 -7.70 -45.15
CA HIS A 51 -9.50 -7.59 -43.75
C HIS A 51 -8.37 -7.37 -42.74
N ASP A 52 -8.69 -6.66 -41.65
CA ASP A 52 -7.84 -6.54 -40.46
C ASP A 52 -7.70 -7.90 -39.77
N ARG A 53 -6.47 -8.23 -39.32
CA ARG A 53 -6.16 -9.52 -38.69
C ARG A 53 -5.51 -9.31 -37.33
N ALA A 54 -5.83 -10.20 -36.40
CA ALA A 54 -5.23 -10.24 -35.08
C ALA A 54 -4.48 -11.56 -34.84
N LEU A 55 -3.25 -11.47 -34.33
CA LEU A 55 -2.47 -12.61 -33.86
C LEU A 55 -2.38 -12.58 -32.33
N GLY A 56 -3.19 -13.41 -31.67
CA GLY A 56 -3.07 -13.62 -30.23
C GLY A 56 -1.89 -14.56 -29.91
N VAL A 57 -1.03 -14.11 -28.99
CA VAL A 57 0.04 -14.93 -28.40
C VAL A 57 -0.15 -15.02 -26.89
N LEU A 58 0.02 -16.21 -26.32
CA LEU A 58 -0.07 -16.43 -24.88
C LEU A 58 1.27 -16.14 -24.22
N GLY A 59 1.26 -15.40 -23.11
CA GLY A 59 2.46 -15.02 -22.37
C GLY A 59 2.90 -13.57 -22.64
N ASN A 60 4.08 -13.19 -22.15
CA ASN A 60 4.70 -11.91 -22.41
C ASN A 60 5.32 -11.93 -23.83
N PRO A 61 4.84 -11.12 -24.78
CA PRO A 61 5.30 -11.17 -26.17
C PRO A 61 6.80 -10.94 -26.36
N LEU A 62 7.44 -10.18 -25.47
CA LEU A 62 8.87 -9.84 -25.57
C LEU A 62 9.79 -10.92 -24.99
N SER A 63 9.31 -11.75 -24.05
CA SER A 63 10.10 -12.84 -23.46
C SER A 63 9.75 -14.21 -24.02
N ASP A 64 8.46 -14.44 -24.31
CA ASP A 64 7.93 -15.77 -24.61
C ASP A 64 7.85 -16.03 -26.13
N VAL A 65 8.08 -14.98 -26.94
CA VAL A 65 8.13 -15.06 -28.41
C VAL A 65 9.46 -14.51 -28.92
N PRO A 66 10.56 -15.27 -28.83
CA PRO A 66 11.89 -14.81 -29.28
C PRO A 66 11.93 -14.37 -30.74
N GLY A 67 11.03 -14.90 -31.58
CA GLY A 67 10.89 -14.55 -32.99
C GLY A 67 10.16 -13.24 -33.27
N LEU A 68 9.53 -12.60 -32.28
CA LEU A 68 8.71 -11.41 -32.47
C LEU A 68 9.47 -10.24 -33.14
N PRO A 69 10.73 -9.91 -32.76
CA PRO A 69 11.48 -8.86 -33.45
C PRO A 69 11.76 -9.17 -34.93
N SER A 70 11.91 -10.44 -35.29
CA SER A 70 12.11 -10.86 -36.69
C SER A 70 10.80 -10.78 -37.48
N LEU A 71 9.68 -11.14 -36.86
CA LEU A 71 8.35 -11.01 -37.45
C LEU A 71 7.98 -9.55 -37.70
N LEU A 72 8.16 -8.67 -36.70
CA LEU A 72 7.86 -7.24 -36.83
C LEU A 72 8.65 -6.58 -37.96
N ARG A 73 9.95 -6.89 -38.07
CA ARG A 73 10.78 -6.42 -39.18
C ARG A 73 10.29 -6.93 -40.53
N ALA A 74 9.90 -8.20 -40.63
CA ALA A 74 9.39 -8.76 -41.88
C ALA A 74 8.05 -8.11 -42.31
N LEU A 75 7.16 -7.84 -41.35
CA LEU A 75 5.89 -7.13 -41.60
C LEU A 75 6.13 -5.66 -42.03
N GLU A 76 7.08 -4.98 -41.39
CA GLU A 76 7.49 -3.63 -41.76
C GLU A 76 8.06 -3.56 -43.19
N HIS A 77 8.93 -4.51 -43.57
CA HIS A 77 9.46 -4.61 -44.94
C HIS A 77 8.35 -4.88 -45.97
N ALA A 78 7.33 -5.63 -45.58
CA ALA A 78 6.14 -5.90 -46.37
C ALA A 78 5.12 -4.75 -46.39
N ARG A 79 5.41 -3.63 -45.69
CA ARG A 79 4.54 -2.46 -45.53
C ARG A 79 3.17 -2.78 -44.91
N ILE A 80 3.14 -3.76 -44.02
CA ILE A 80 1.96 -4.10 -43.24
C ILE A 80 2.02 -3.31 -41.93
N ALA A 81 0.99 -2.48 -41.68
CA ALA A 81 0.88 -1.76 -40.42
C ALA A 81 0.58 -2.74 -39.28
N VAL A 82 1.30 -2.62 -38.16
CA VAL A 82 1.15 -3.50 -36.99
C VAL A 82 0.95 -2.64 -35.76
N GLU A 83 -0.10 -2.96 -35.01
CA GLU A 83 -0.34 -2.43 -33.68
C GLU A 83 -0.17 -3.53 -32.64
N LEU A 84 0.64 -3.29 -31.61
CA LEU A 84 0.82 -4.22 -30.49
C LEU A 84 -0.15 -3.85 -29.38
N VAL A 85 -1.15 -4.69 -29.16
CA VAL A 85 -2.13 -4.54 -28.09
C VAL A 85 -1.76 -5.47 -26.92
N PRO A 86 -1.51 -4.95 -25.70
CA PRO A 86 -1.25 -5.78 -24.53
C PRO A 86 -2.44 -6.70 -24.20
N GLY A 87 -2.19 -8.00 -24.02
CA GLY A 87 -3.20 -8.95 -23.58
C GLY A 87 -3.51 -8.85 -22.07
N MET A 88 -4.74 -9.17 -21.67
CA MET A 88 -5.13 -9.28 -20.26
C MET A 88 -4.78 -10.67 -19.67
N PRO A 89 -4.34 -10.77 -18.41
CA PRO A 89 -4.15 -12.04 -17.72
C PRO A 89 -5.43 -12.90 -17.66
N ARG A 90 -5.29 -14.24 -17.66
CA ARG A 90 -6.41 -15.20 -17.60
C ARG A 90 -7.30 -15.02 -16.35
N ALA A 91 -6.73 -14.62 -15.22
CA ALA A 91 -7.48 -14.29 -14.00
C ALA A 91 -8.32 -13.01 -14.14
N THR A 92 -7.86 -12.06 -14.97
CA THR A 92 -8.54 -10.81 -15.24
C THR A 92 -9.84 -11.03 -16.03
N LEU A 93 -9.94 -12.04 -16.90
CA LEU A 93 -11.20 -12.38 -17.58
C LEU A 93 -12.33 -12.80 -16.62
N SER A 94 -11.99 -13.37 -15.46
CA SER A 94 -12.98 -13.75 -14.43
C SER A 94 -13.30 -12.62 -13.45
N ALA A 95 -12.42 -11.64 -13.29
CA ALA A 95 -12.57 -10.51 -12.35
C ALA A 95 -12.98 -9.18 -13.03
N ALA A 96 -12.75 -9.04 -14.34
CA ALA A 96 -13.05 -7.86 -15.15
C ALA A 96 -14.55 -7.64 -15.41
N VAL A 97 -15.41 -8.57 -14.99
CA VAL A 97 -16.86 -8.33 -14.99
C VAL A 97 -17.24 -7.24 -13.97
N SER A 98 -16.34 -6.87 -13.06
CA SER A 98 -16.67 -5.98 -11.92
C SER A 98 -15.63 -4.92 -11.54
N MET A 99 -14.53 -4.72 -12.28
CA MET A 99 -13.55 -3.65 -11.99
C MET A 99 -13.24 -2.81 -13.24
N PRO A 100 -13.20 -1.46 -13.14
CA PRO A 100 -12.75 -0.62 -14.24
C PRO A 100 -11.26 -0.86 -14.49
N LEU A 101 -10.92 -1.23 -15.73
CA LEU A 101 -9.54 -1.22 -16.22
C LEU A 101 -9.03 0.22 -16.14
N VAL A 102 -8.01 0.46 -15.30
CA VAL A 102 -7.27 1.72 -15.32
C VAL A 102 -6.35 1.68 -16.55
N PRO A 103 -6.56 2.54 -17.57
CA PRO A 103 -5.64 2.58 -18.70
C PRO A 103 -4.26 3.04 -18.21
N LEU A 104 -3.21 2.35 -18.65
CA LEU A 104 -1.85 2.85 -18.44
C LEU A 104 -1.70 4.16 -19.21
N PRO A 105 -1.15 5.23 -18.59
CA PRO A 105 -0.96 6.49 -19.28
C PRO A 105 0.00 6.31 -20.47
N PRO A 106 -0.18 7.07 -21.57
CA PRO A 106 0.70 6.98 -22.73
C PRO A 106 2.13 7.35 -22.33
N ALA A 107 3.09 6.48 -22.69
CA ALA A 107 4.50 6.54 -22.28
C ALA A 107 5.24 7.84 -22.69
N SER A 108 4.65 8.69 -23.54
CA SER A 108 5.27 9.92 -24.05
C SER A 108 5.06 11.16 -23.16
N ALA A 109 4.25 11.09 -22.10
CA ALA A 109 3.90 12.25 -21.27
C ALA A 109 4.49 12.24 -19.85
N HIS A 110 5.08 11.12 -19.40
CA HIS A 110 5.53 10.94 -18.01
C HIS A 110 6.90 10.29 -17.94
N TYR A 111 7.62 10.53 -16.84
CA TYR A 111 8.88 9.85 -16.56
C TYR A 111 8.65 8.34 -16.38
N THR A 112 9.50 7.52 -17.00
CA THR A 112 9.52 6.08 -16.77
C THR A 112 10.23 5.74 -15.47
N TRP A 113 10.03 4.51 -15.00
CA TRP A 113 10.70 4.00 -13.82
C TRP A 113 12.23 4.06 -13.92
N GLU A 114 12.78 3.68 -15.08
CA GLU A 114 14.22 3.71 -15.34
C GLU A 114 14.76 5.14 -15.29
N GLN A 115 13.99 6.10 -15.78
CA GLN A 115 14.37 7.52 -15.73
C GLN A 115 14.39 8.04 -14.29
N LEU A 116 13.45 7.65 -13.44
CA LEU A 116 13.45 7.99 -12.00
C LEU A 116 14.71 7.44 -11.30
N VAL A 117 15.05 6.18 -11.55
CA VAL A 117 16.26 5.55 -11.00
C VAL A 117 17.52 6.27 -11.48
N GLU A 118 17.57 6.66 -12.76
CA GLU A 118 18.68 7.43 -13.31
C GLU A 118 18.80 8.83 -12.66
N VAL A 119 17.67 9.51 -12.45
CA VAL A 119 17.64 10.81 -11.74
C VAL A 119 18.24 10.66 -10.35
N MET A 120 17.82 9.66 -9.57
CA MET A 120 18.37 9.40 -8.23
C MET A 120 19.88 9.11 -8.28
N ALA A 121 20.33 8.28 -9.23
CA ALA A 121 21.75 7.96 -9.38
C ALA A 121 22.58 9.20 -9.76
N ARG A 122 22.03 10.13 -10.54
CA ARG A 122 22.66 11.42 -10.86
C ARG A 122 22.73 12.30 -9.62
N LEU A 123 21.63 12.47 -8.88
CA LEU A 123 21.58 13.26 -7.63
C LEU A 123 22.62 12.78 -6.62
N ARG A 124 22.72 11.47 -6.37
CA ARG A 124 23.74 10.88 -5.48
C ARG A 124 25.18 11.17 -5.88
N ARG A 125 25.44 11.46 -7.17
CA ARG A 125 26.77 11.84 -7.67
C ARG A 125 27.01 13.34 -7.62
N SER A 126 26.02 14.14 -8.03
CA SER A 126 26.19 15.58 -8.28
C SER A 126 25.75 16.48 -7.13
N CYS A 127 24.76 16.09 -6.33
CA CYS A 127 24.24 16.90 -5.22
C CYS A 127 24.99 16.59 -3.92
N PRO A 128 25.57 17.60 -3.23
CA PRO A 128 26.29 17.39 -1.97
C PRO A 128 25.42 16.80 -0.86
N TRP A 129 24.19 17.30 -0.70
CA TRP A 129 23.28 16.83 0.34
C TRP A 129 22.88 15.37 0.09
N ASP A 130 22.46 15.04 -1.14
CA ASP A 130 22.06 13.68 -1.48
C ASP A 130 23.19 12.70 -1.26
N ARG A 131 24.44 13.06 -1.61
CA ARG A 131 25.63 12.23 -1.46
C ARG A 131 25.96 11.89 -0.01
N GLU A 132 25.68 12.79 0.93
CA GLU A 132 25.96 12.59 2.36
C GLU A 132 24.94 11.68 3.05
N GLN A 133 23.79 11.42 2.41
CA GLN A 133 22.74 10.61 3.02
C GLN A 133 23.14 9.15 3.23
N THR A 134 22.57 8.57 4.28
CA THR A 134 22.67 7.16 4.66
C THR A 134 21.28 6.64 5.00
N HIS A 135 21.11 5.31 5.14
CA HIS A 135 19.83 4.76 5.60
C HIS A 135 19.34 5.35 6.92
N ARG A 136 20.27 5.74 7.81
CA ARG A 136 19.92 6.25 9.14
C ARG A 136 19.51 7.72 9.11
N THR A 137 20.17 8.53 8.27
CA THR A 137 19.85 9.96 8.15
C THR A 137 18.53 10.18 7.43
N LEU A 138 18.08 9.22 6.62
CA LEU A 138 16.81 9.26 5.90
C LEU A 138 15.59 8.82 6.71
N LEU A 139 15.77 8.23 7.90
CA LEU A 139 14.65 7.73 8.70
C LEU A 139 13.65 8.80 9.13
N PRO A 140 14.04 10.02 9.56
CA PRO A 140 13.09 11.07 9.92
C PRO A 140 12.19 11.43 8.74
N TYR A 141 12.78 11.69 7.56
CA TYR A 141 12.04 11.99 6.34
C TYR A 141 11.05 10.89 5.97
N LEU A 142 11.48 9.62 5.96
CA LEU A 142 10.55 8.50 5.68
C LEU A 142 9.35 8.47 6.63
N ILE A 143 9.53 8.85 7.90
CA ILE A 143 8.43 8.91 8.87
C ILE A 143 7.56 10.12 8.55
N GLU A 144 8.14 11.29 8.31
CA GLU A 144 7.45 12.53 7.92
C GLU A 144 6.57 12.30 6.67
N GLU A 145 7.13 11.84 5.55
CA GLU A 145 6.38 11.56 4.32
C GLU A 145 5.24 10.54 4.54
N THR A 146 5.44 9.59 5.47
CA THR A 146 4.40 8.61 5.78
C THR A 146 3.20 9.28 6.46
N TYR A 147 3.44 10.26 7.32
CA TYR A 147 2.37 11.02 7.98
C TYR A 147 1.76 12.06 7.04
N GLU A 148 2.52 12.67 6.13
CA GLU A 148 1.95 13.58 5.14
C GLU A 148 1.01 12.85 4.17
N VAL A 149 1.34 11.61 3.77
CA VAL A 149 0.38 10.75 3.04
C VAL A 149 -0.89 10.49 3.88
N VAL A 150 -0.76 10.27 5.18
CA VAL A 150 -1.93 10.06 6.06
C VAL A 150 -2.79 11.32 6.09
N ASP A 151 -2.19 12.49 6.25
CA ASP A 151 -2.88 13.78 6.29
C ASP A 151 -3.60 14.07 4.98
N ALA A 152 -2.95 13.82 3.82
CA ALA A 152 -3.57 13.99 2.51
C ALA A 152 -4.79 13.07 2.31
N VAL A 153 -4.71 11.82 2.77
CA VAL A 153 -5.85 10.88 2.73
C VAL A 153 -6.98 11.34 3.64
N GLU A 154 -6.68 11.78 4.87
CA GLU A 154 -7.68 12.23 5.85
C GLU A 154 -8.35 13.55 5.41
N ALA A 155 -7.62 14.42 4.71
CA ALA A 155 -8.14 15.63 4.09
C ALA A 155 -8.93 15.37 2.80
N ALA A 156 -8.87 14.16 2.24
CA ALA A 156 -9.38 13.81 0.92
C ALA A 156 -8.86 14.74 -0.20
N ASP A 157 -7.59 15.14 -0.09
CA ASP A 157 -6.90 15.99 -1.08
C ASP A 157 -6.10 15.13 -2.06
N ASP A 158 -6.72 14.83 -3.21
CA ASP A 158 -6.07 14.03 -4.26
C ASP A 158 -4.81 14.69 -4.84
N HIS A 159 -4.71 16.02 -4.82
CA HIS A 159 -3.54 16.72 -5.37
C HIS A 159 -2.34 16.52 -4.44
N SER A 160 -2.49 16.84 -3.16
CA SER A 160 -1.46 16.57 -2.15
C SER A 160 -1.14 15.08 -2.10
N LEU A 161 -2.15 14.20 -2.17
CA LEU A 161 -1.90 12.75 -2.11
C LEU A 161 -0.94 12.26 -3.21
N VAL A 162 -1.01 12.82 -4.43
CA VAL A 162 -0.08 12.47 -5.51
C VAL A 162 1.35 12.92 -5.20
N GLU A 163 1.51 14.10 -4.60
CA GLU A 163 2.79 14.66 -4.17
C GLU A 163 3.42 13.80 -3.07
N GLU A 164 2.68 13.56 -1.98
CA GLU A 164 3.18 12.81 -0.82
C GLU A 164 3.46 11.33 -1.14
N LEU A 165 2.67 10.70 -2.02
CA LEU A 165 2.98 9.36 -2.52
C LEU A 165 4.26 9.34 -3.38
N GLY A 166 4.53 10.44 -4.07
CA GLY A 166 5.77 10.67 -4.81
C GLY A 166 6.98 10.75 -3.88
N ASP A 167 6.87 11.48 -2.77
CA ASP A 167 7.96 11.63 -1.80
C ASP A 167 8.16 10.36 -0.97
N LEU A 168 7.09 9.63 -0.63
CA LEU A 168 7.23 8.30 -0.06
C LEU A 168 7.92 7.32 -1.04
N LEU A 169 7.64 7.43 -2.34
CA LEU A 169 8.33 6.66 -3.38
C LEU A 169 9.81 7.06 -3.51
N LEU A 170 10.12 8.35 -3.39
CA LEU A 170 11.49 8.87 -3.36
C LEU A 170 12.30 8.15 -2.29
N GLN A 171 11.76 8.00 -1.07
CA GLN A 171 12.45 7.30 0.02
C GLN A 171 12.79 5.84 -0.32
N ILE A 172 11.88 5.13 -1.00
CA ILE A 172 12.10 3.75 -1.45
C ILE A 172 13.26 3.69 -2.47
N VAL A 173 13.24 4.57 -3.46
CA VAL A 173 14.27 4.64 -4.52
C VAL A 173 15.62 5.05 -3.91
N PHE A 174 15.65 5.99 -2.97
CA PHE A 174 16.86 6.44 -2.29
C PHE A 174 17.52 5.30 -1.50
N HIS A 175 16.74 4.57 -0.69
CA HIS A 175 17.26 3.42 0.05
C HIS A 175 17.76 2.30 -0.88
N ALA A 176 17.08 2.04 -2.00
CA ALA A 176 17.54 1.08 -2.99
C ALA A 176 18.84 1.52 -3.68
N GLN A 177 19.00 2.81 -3.97
CA GLN A 177 20.23 3.37 -4.53
C GLN A 177 21.41 3.24 -3.55
N LEU A 178 21.23 3.57 -2.26
CA LEU A 178 22.25 3.36 -1.22
C LEU A 178 22.64 1.89 -1.05
N ALA A 179 21.68 0.95 -1.23
CA ALA A 179 21.98 -0.46 -1.21
C ALA A 179 22.73 -0.94 -2.46
N THR A 180 22.42 -0.37 -3.61
CA THR A 180 23.09 -0.65 -4.89
C THR A 180 24.56 -0.22 -4.83
N GLU A 181 24.83 0.99 -4.33
CA GLU A 181 26.19 1.52 -4.15
C GLU A 181 27.07 0.65 -3.23
N ARG A 182 26.45 -0.08 -2.30
CA ARG A 182 27.14 -1.02 -1.40
C ARG A 182 27.19 -2.45 -1.94
N GLY A 183 26.71 -2.69 -3.16
CA GLY A 183 26.63 -4.01 -3.78
C GLY A 183 25.75 -5.00 -3.01
N LYS A 184 24.66 -4.54 -2.39
CA LYS A 184 23.77 -5.38 -1.56
C LYS A 184 22.50 -5.81 -2.28
N PHE A 185 21.71 -4.84 -2.72
CA PHE A 185 20.49 -5.07 -3.49
C PHE A 185 20.14 -3.82 -4.27
N SER A 186 19.37 -3.99 -5.33
CA SER A 186 18.87 -2.95 -6.21
C SER A 186 17.38 -2.73 -6.03
N VAL A 187 16.85 -1.71 -6.71
CA VAL A 187 15.40 -1.47 -6.71
C VAL A 187 14.63 -2.61 -7.38
N ALA A 188 15.24 -3.31 -8.35
CA ALA A 188 14.65 -4.49 -8.96
C ALA A 188 14.44 -5.62 -7.93
N ASP A 189 15.41 -5.83 -7.03
CA ASP A 189 15.28 -6.81 -5.95
C ASP A 189 14.14 -6.44 -4.97
N VAL A 190 13.91 -5.15 -4.73
CA VAL A 190 12.78 -4.68 -3.91
C VAL A 190 11.44 -4.99 -4.59
N ILE A 191 11.33 -4.70 -5.89
CA ILE A 191 10.14 -4.99 -6.70
C ILE A 191 9.88 -6.50 -6.75
N ASP A 192 10.90 -7.32 -6.96
CA ASP A 192 10.78 -8.78 -6.97
C ASP A 192 10.35 -9.30 -5.60
N ALA A 193 10.93 -8.79 -4.52
CA ALA A 193 10.56 -9.18 -3.16
C ALA A 193 9.10 -8.81 -2.82
N LEU A 194 8.60 -7.69 -3.34
CA LEU A 194 7.20 -7.28 -3.22
C LEU A 194 6.29 -8.17 -4.08
N SER A 195 6.58 -8.27 -5.38
CA SER A 195 5.76 -8.98 -6.37
C SER A 195 5.63 -10.47 -6.03
N ASN A 196 6.75 -11.14 -5.75
CA ASN A 196 6.73 -12.55 -5.33
C ASN A 196 5.93 -12.77 -4.04
N LYS A 197 5.99 -11.81 -3.10
CA LYS A 197 5.21 -11.86 -1.85
C LYS A 197 3.72 -11.65 -2.12
N MET A 198 3.35 -10.71 -2.98
CA MET A 198 1.96 -10.47 -3.37
C MET A 198 1.38 -11.71 -4.06
N VAL A 199 2.08 -12.28 -5.06
CA VAL A 199 1.64 -13.50 -5.75
C VAL A 199 1.48 -14.66 -4.76
N ARG A 200 2.50 -14.91 -3.92
CA ARG A 200 2.47 -16.01 -2.94
C ARG A 200 1.35 -15.86 -1.90
N ARG A 201 1.01 -14.63 -1.49
CA ARG A 201 -0.04 -14.37 -0.49
C ARG A 201 -1.46 -14.37 -1.07
N HIS A 202 -1.60 -14.40 -2.39
CA HIS A 202 -2.89 -14.44 -3.07
C HIS A 202 -3.00 -15.67 -3.99
N PRO A 203 -2.88 -16.90 -3.45
CA PRO A 203 -2.99 -18.12 -4.26
C PRO A 203 -4.40 -18.34 -4.84
N HIS A 204 -5.37 -17.54 -4.40
CA HIS A 204 -6.73 -17.51 -4.94
C HIS A 204 -6.89 -16.58 -6.14
N VAL A 205 -5.95 -15.64 -6.35
CA VAL A 205 -5.90 -14.80 -7.54
C VAL A 205 -4.94 -15.39 -8.58
N PHE A 206 -3.78 -15.89 -8.13
CA PHE A 206 -2.68 -16.31 -9.00
C PHE A 206 -2.41 -17.82 -9.03
N GLY A 207 -3.23 -18.62 -8.35
CA GLY A 207 -3.11 -20.07 -8.31
C GLY A 207 -4.47 -20.75 -8.28
N ASP A 208 -4.52 -22.01 -7.84
CA ASP A 208 -5.72 -22.86 -7.93
C ASP A 208 -6.57 -22.89 -6.64
N THR A 209 -6.27 -22.04 -5.65
CA THR A 209 -6.97 -22.08 -4.36
C THR A 209 -8.30 -21.32 -4.42
N SER A 210 -9.44 -22.00 -4.39
CA SER A 210 -10.73 -21.33 -4.17
C SER A 210 -10.91 -20.98 -2.69
N VAL A 211 -11.35 -19.76 -2.40
CA VAL A 211 -11.80 -19.33 -1.06
C VAL A 211 -13.26 -18.94 -1.12
N SER A 212 -14.04 -19.38 -0.13
CA SER A 212 -15.49 -19.24 -0.09
C SER A 212 -15.99 -17.96 0.59
N GLY A 213 -15.10 -17.17 1.20
CA GLY A 213 -15.45 -15.91 1.85
C GLY A 213 -14.26 -15.16 2.46
N LEU A 214 -14.54 -13.95 2.95
CA LEU A 214 -13.55 -13.04 3.55
C LEU A 214 -12.82 -13.67 4.74
N ASP A 215 -13.51 -14.37 5.63
CA ASP A 215 -12.89 -14.96 6.82
C ASP A 215 -11.88 -16.06 6.48
N GLU A 216 -12.20 -16.90 5.50
CA GLU A 216 -11.29 -17.94 4.99
C GLU A 216 -10.07 -17.31 4.30
N LEU A 217 -10.29 -16.19 3.59
CA LEU A 217 -9.23 -15.42 2.97
C LEU A 217 -8.25 -14.85 4.01
N TRP A 218 -8.77 -14.23 5.07
CA TRP A 218 -7.98 -13.70 6.18
C TRP A 218 -7.16 -14.80 6.86
N GLN A 219 -7.78 -15.93 7.18
CA GLN A 219 -7.10 -17.06 7.81
C GLN A 219 -5.97 -17.63 6.94
N ASN A 220 -6.21 -17.78 5.62
CA ASN A 220 -5.19 -18.27 4.70
C ASN A 220 -4.02 -17.28 4.59
N TRP A 221 -4.30 -15.98 4.50
CA TRP A 221 -3.29 -14.94 4.43
C TRP A 221 -2.41 -14.89 5.69
N GLU A 222 -3.01 -15.02 6.87
CA GLU A 222 -2.27 -15.08 8.13
C GLU A 222 -1.38 -16.33 8.23
N ARG A 223 -1.91 -17.48 7.82
CA ARG A 223 -1.14 -18.74 7.78
C ARG A 223 0.08 -18.62 6.87
N LEU A 224 -0.07 -17.99 5.71
CA LEU A 224 1.03 -17.73 4.77
C LEU A 224 2.07 -16.77 5.38
N LYS A 225 1.63 -15.69 6.05
CA LYS A 225 2.52 -14.79 6.81
C LYS A 225 3.30 -15.51 7.91
N SER A 226 2.68 -16.47 8.60
CA SER A 226 3.32 -17.25 9.65
C SER A 226 4.43 -18.14 9.07
N LYS A 227 4.13 -18.87 7.99
CA LYS A 227 5.08 -19.75 7.28
C LYS A 227 6.30 -19.00 6.73
N GLU A 228 6.11 -17.83 6.15
CA GLU A 228 7.21 -16.98 5.64
C GLU A 228 8.19 -16.55 6.75
N ARG A 229 7.69 -16.43 7.98
CA ARG A 229 8.48 -15.99 9.13
C ARG A 229 9.04 -17.14 9.96
N ALA A 230 8.73 -18.39 9.61
CA ALA A 230 9.17 -19.59 10.34
C ALA A 230 10.68 -19.87 10.21
N GLY A 231 11.37 -19.25 9.24
CA GLY A 231 12.84 -19.31 9.12
C GLY A 231 13.61 -18.39 10.07
N ARG A 232 12.93 -17.60 10.91
CA ARG A 232 13.56 -16.76 11.95
C ARG A 232 13.23 -17.34 13.32
N LEU A 233 14.25 -17.66 14.13
CA LEU A 233 14.05 -18.05 15.53
C LEU A 233 13.27 -16.94 16.25
N ARG A 234 12.03 -17.23 16.63
CA ARG A 234 11.24 -16.35 17.50
C ARG A 234 11.39 -16.82 18.94
N LYS A 235 11.72 -15.88 19.82
CA LYS A 235 11.72 -16.12 21.27
C LYS A 235 10.37 -15.75 21.88
N SER A 236 9.62 -14.84 21.26
CA SER A 236 8.31 -14.39 21.74
C SER A 236 7.24 -14.44 20.62
N ARG A 237 5.99 -14.65 21.02
CA ARG A 237 4.83 -14.50 20.13
C ARG A 237 4.67 -13.06 19.62
N LEU A 238 5.13 -12.08 20.41
CA LEU A 238 5.09 -10.66 20.07
C LEU A 238 6.17 -10.27 19.03
N ASP A 239 7.18 -11.11 18.80
CA ASP A 239 8.27 -10.84 17.85
C ASP A 239 7.76 -10.44 16.46
N GLY A 240 8.38 -9.42 15.87
CA GLY A 240 8.04 -8.88 14.56
C GLY A 240 6.98 -7.76 14.57
N ILE A 241 6.66 -7.20 15.74
CA ILE A 241 6.06 -5.85 15.83
C ILE A 241 7.22 -4.84 15.73
N PRO A 242 7.23 -3.92 14.75
CA PRO A 242 8.28 -2.91 14.66
C PRO A 242 8.33 -2.04 15.91
N LYS A 243 9.54 -1.79 16.42
CA LYS A 243 9.72 -1.00 17.65
C LYS A 243 9.44 0.49 17.45
N GLY A 244 9.61 1.00 16.23
CA GLY A 244 9.40 2.40 15.87
C GLY A 244 7.96 2.74 15.47
N LEU A 245 6.98 1.85 15.68
CA LEU A 245 5.58 2.24 15.55
C LEU A 245 5.19 3.21 16.67
N GLY A 246 4.23 4.10 16.38
CA GLY A 246 3.53 4.91 17.38
C GLY A 246 3.01 4.06 18.54
N ALA A 247 2.99 4.62 19.74
CA ALA A 247 2.78 3.85 20.97
C ALA A 247 1.42 3.16 20.99
N LEU A 248 0.34 3.83 20.53
CA LEU A 248 -1.01 3.28 20.52
C LEU A 248 -1.13 2.18 19.47
N LEU A 249 -0.68 2.43 18.24
CA LEU A 249 -0.66 1.40 17.20
C LEU A 249 0.18 0.19 17.62
N ARG A 250 1.32 0.41 18.26
CA ARG A 250 2.19 -0.67 18.76
C ARG A 250 1.48 -1.50 19.83
N ALA A 251 0.83 -0.86 20.80
CA ALA A 251 0.04 -1.53 21.84
C ALA A 251 -1.10 -2.35 21.21
N GLN A 252 -1.83 -1.77 20.25
CA GLN A 252 -2.92 -2.44 19.54
C GLN A 252 -2.42 -3.70 18.82
N ARG A 253 -1.28 -3.63 18.11
CA ARG A 253 -0.66 -4.81 17.47
C ARG A 253 -0.19 -5.86 18.47
N MET A 254 0.24 -5.48 19.67
CA MET A 254 0.60 -6.43 20.72
C MET A 254 -0.63 -7.18 21.21
N GLN A 255 -1.71 -6.45 21.51
CA GLN A 255 -2.97 -7.01 21.99
C GLN A 255 -3.63 -7.89 20.92
N GLU A 256 -3.64 -7.48 19.65
CA GLU A 256 -4.09 -8.32 18.52
C GLU A 256 -3.32 -9.64 18.40
N LYS A 257 -2.04 -9.67 18.78
CA LYS A 257 -1.27 -10.92 18.78
C LYS A 257 -1.54 -11.79 20.00
N ALA A 258 -1.75 -11.16 21.16
CA ALA A 258 -2.08 -11.85 22.39
C ALA A 258 -3.48 -12.50 22.29
N SER A 259 -4.45 -11.80 21.72
CA SER A 259 -5.81 -12.33 21.57
C SER A 259 -5.88 -13.60 20.72
N ARG A 260 -5.03 -13.71 19.70
CA ARG A 260 -4.94 -14.90 18.82
C ARG A 260 -4.56 -16.20 19.55
N VAL A 261 -3.92 -16.10 20.71
CA VAL A 261 -3.59 -17.26 21.55
C VAL A 261 -4.59 -17.46 22.70
N GLY A 262 -5.71 -16.76 22.66
CA GLY A 262 -6.76 -16.82 23.67
C GLY A 262 -6.52 -15.92 24.88
N PHE A 263 -5.51 -15.04 24.83
CA PHE A 263 -5.32 -14.03 25.87
C PHE A 263 -6.17 -12.79 25.54
N ASP A 264 -7.48 -12.92 25.74
CA ASP A 264 -8.46 -11.88 25.47
C ASP A 264 -9.71 -12.05 26.34
N TRP A 265 -10.46 -10.96 26.52
CA TRP A 265 -11.78 -10.99 27.14
C TRP A 265 -12.83 -11.38 26.08
N PRO A 266 -13.81 -12.23 26.43
CA PRO A 266 -14.83 -12.66 25.49
C PRO A 266 -15.83 -11.55 25.14
N GLU A 267 -16.03 -10.58 26.04
CA GLU A 267 -16.97 -9.48 25.89
C GLU A 267 -16.35 -8.16 26.33
N ILE A 268 -16.84 -7.06 25.75
CA ILE A 268 -16.34 -5.70 26.06
C ILE A 268 -16.52 -5.31 27.53
N GLY A 269 -17.54 -5.87 28.21
CA GLY A 269 -17.80 -5.60 29.63
C GLY A 269 -16.59 -5.84 30.52
N GLY A 270 -15.87 -6.95 30.32
CA GLY A 270 -14.67 -7.26 31.10
C GLY A 270 -13.51 -6.30 30.85
N VAL A 271 -13.43 -5.69 29.67
CA VAL A 271 -12.41 -4.66 29.36
C VAL A 271 -12.78 -3.32 30.02
N LEU A 272 -14.07 -2.99 30.09
CA LEU A 272 -14.55 -1.79 30.79
C LEU A 272 -14.38 -1.91 32.31
N GLU A 273 -14.65 -3.08 32.89
CA GLU A 273 -14.36 -3.35 34.30
C GLU A 273 -12.87 -3.20 34.60
N LYS A 274 -11.99 -3.67 33.70
CA LYS A 274 -10.55 -3.46 33.83
C LYS A 274 -10.17 -1.98 33.74
N LEU A 275 -10.81 -1.19 32.88
CA LEU A 275 -10.57 0.26 32.84
C LEU A 275 -10.93 0.94 34.17
N ASP A 276 -12.05 0.56 34.78
CA ASP A 276 -12.43 1.10 36.09
C ASP A 276 -11.43 0.72 37.20
N GLU A 277 -10.86 -0.49 37.13
CA GLU A 277 -9.77 -0.94 37.99
C GLU A 277 -8.52 -0.07 37.81
N GLU A 278 -8.02 0.09 36.58
CA GLU A 278 -6.83 0.91 36.27
C GLU A 278 -7.00 2.38 36.70
N LEU A 279 -8.20 2.95 36.51
CA LEU A 279 -8.52 4.31 36.99
C LEU A 279 -8.49 4.41 38.52
N GLY A 280 -8.88 3.33 39.21
CA GLY A 280 -8.80 3.22 40.66
C GLY A 280 -7.35 3.18 41.17
N GLU A 281 -6.50 2.41 40.49
CA GLU A 281 -5.06 2.29 40.78
C GLU A 281 -4.33 3.62 40.53
N LEU A 282 -4.58 4.28 39.39
CA LEU A 282 -4.08 5.62 39.11
C LEU A 282 -4.50 6.65 40.17
N ALA A 283 -5.77 6.62 40.61
CA ALA A 283 -6.24 7.52 41.67
C ALA A 283 -5.54 7.26 43.02
N ALA A 284 -5.18 6.01 43.32
CA ALA A 284 -4.43 5.65 44.51
C ALA A 284 -2.95 6.11 44.42
N ALA A 285 -2.32 5.93 43.26
CA ALA A 285 -0.97 6.43 42.99
C ALA A 285 -0.90 7.96 43.15
N LEU A 286 -1.87 8.70 42.58
CA LEU A 286 -1.95 10.16 42.73
C LEU A 286 -2.08 10.62 44.18
N ARG A 287 -2.91 9.94 44.99
CA ARG A 287 -3.02 10.26 46.44
C ARG A 287 -1.71 10.03 47.18
N THR A 288 -1.00 8.96 46.83
CA THR A 288 0.30 8.62 47.43
C THR A 288 1.36 9.66 47.05
N ALA A 289 1.46 10.01 45.76
CA ALA A 289 2.37 11.03 45.26
C ALA A 289 2.11 12.41 45.92
N ALA A 290 0.83 12.81 46.03
CA ALA A 290 0.44 14.06 46.67
C ALA A 290 0.86 14.13 48.16
N ALA A 291 0.79 12.99 48.87
CA ALA A 291 1.20 12.86 50.27
C ALA A 291 2.73 12.96 50.46
N HIS A 292 3.52 12.63 49.43
CA HIS A 292 4.98 12.62 49.49
C HIS A 292 5.65 13.93 49.04
N HIS A 293 4.91 14.90 48.49
CA HIS A 293 5.30 16.30 48.22
C HIS A 293 6.79 16.54 47.89
N THR A 294 7.33 15.76 46.95
CA THR A 294 8.62 16.07 46.32
C THR A 294 8.33 16.71 44.99
N GLY A 295 8.26 18.04 44.99
CA GLY A 295 8.08 18.81 43.76
C GLY A 295 9.09 18.44 42.68
N THR A 296 8.67 18.66 41.44
CA THR A 296 9.45 18.71 40.18
C THR A 296 9.80 17.41 39.47
N HIS A 297 9.55 16.22 40.03
CA HIS A 297 9.78 14.95 39.31
C HIS A 297 8.49 14.18 39.04
N GLU A 298 8.40 13.63 37.83
CA GLU A 298 7.38 12.65 37.43
C GLU A 298 7.43 11.46 38.41
N ASP A 299 6.31 11.12 39.04
CA ASP A 299 6.23 9.99 39.96
C ASP A 299 6.15 8.70 39.13
N ASP A 300 7.13 7.82 39.28
CA ASP A 300 7.22 6.57 38.51
C ASP A 300 5.98 5.69 38.69
N GLY A 301 5.37 5.69 39.87
CA GLY A 301 4.14 4.95 40.14
C GLY A 301 2.95 5.55 39.39
N VAL A 302 2.77 6.86 39.43
CA VAL A 302 1.72 7.54 38.65
C VAL A 302 1.90 7.30 37.15
N ARG A 303 3.15 7.30 36.67
CA ARG A 303 3.46 7.03 35.26
C ARG A 303 3.11 5.61 34.82
N ASP A 304 3.38 4.62 35.67
CA ASP A 304 3.08 3.21 35.40
C ASP A 304 1.56 3.00 35.25
N GLU A 305 0.79 3.44 36.25
CA GLU A 305 -0.68 3.32 36.24
C GLU A 305 -1.33 4.11 35.10
N LEU A 306 -0.81 5.30 34.78
CA LEU A 306 -1.29 6.05 33.62
C LEU A 306 -1.01 5.30 32.30
N GLY A 307 0.13 4.60 32.22
CA GLY A 307 0.47 3.72 31.12
C GLY A 307 -0.54 2.58 30.96
N ASP A 308 -0.97 1.97 32.06
CA ASP A 308 -1.93 0.86 32.05
C ASP A 308 -3.35 1.32 31.72
N VAL A 309 -3.76 2.50 32.16
CA VAL A 309 -5.00 3.16 31.69
C VAL A 309 -4.96 3.34 30.17
N LEU A 310 -3.89 3.93 29.63
CA LEU A 310 -3.74 4.11 28.18
C LEU A 310 -3.75 2.78 27.43
N PHE A 311 -3.05 1.77 27.94
CA PHE A 311 -3.00 0.43 27.36
C PHE A 311 -4.39 -0.23 27.33
N THR A 312 -5.18 -0.06 28.39
CA THR A 312 -6.55 -0.58 28.49
C THR A 312 -7.51 0.16 27.55
N VAL A 313 -7.36 1.48 27.39
CA VAL A 313 -8.12 2.25 26.37
C VAL A 313 -7.84 1.72 24.96
N VAL A 314 -6.58 1.42 24.62
CA VAL A 314 -6.24 0.79 23.33
C VAL A 314 -6.94 -0.57 23.17
N ASN A 315 -7.10 -1.32 24.26
CA ASN A 315 -7.78 -2.61 24.24
C ASN A 315 -9.28 -2.46 23.96
N ILE A 316 -9.91 -1.41 24.47
CA ILE A 316 -11.29 -1.04 24.13
C ILE A 316 -11.39 -0.73 22.64
N CYS A 317 -10.51 0.13 22.10
CA CYS A 317 -10.47 0.44 20.66
C CYS A 317 -10.36 -0.83 19.82
N ARG A 318 -9.43 -1.73 20.16
CA ARG A 318 -9.26 -3.02 19.47
C ARG A 318 -10.53 -3.88 19.53
N THR A 319 -11.16 -3.99 20.69
CA THR A 319 -12.40 -4.78 20.88
C THR A 319 -13.55 -4.22 20.02
N LEU A 320 -13.62 -2.90 19.91
CA LEU A 320 -14.56 -2.17 19.05
C LEU A 320 -14.16 -2.15 17.57
N LYS A 321 -12.99 -2.71 17.21
CA LYS A 321 -12.40 -2.67 15.86
C LYS A 321 -12.13 -1.25 15.35
N ILE A 322 -11.80 -0.35 16.27
CA ILE A 322 -11.39 1.03 16.01
C ILE A 322 -9.86 1.10 16.00
N ASP A 323 -9.29 1.84 15.06
CA ASP A 323 -7.86 2.16 15.06
C ASP A 323 -7.57 3.21 16.15
N ALA A 324 -6.82 2.84 17.19
CA ALA A 324 -6.59 3.71 18.35
C ALA A 324 -5.77 4.97 17.99
N GLU A 325 -4.77 4.80 17.11
CA GLU A 325 -3.92 5.91 16.66
C GLU A 325 -4.73 6.91 15.82
N GLY A 326 -5.51 6.42 14.84
CA GLY A 326 -6.42 7.23 14.04
C GLY A 326 -7.50 7.93 14.86
N ALA A 327 -8.13 7.23 15.81
CA ALA A 327 -9.15 7.84 16.67
C ALA A 327 -8.61 9.02 17.49
N LEU A 328 -7.37 8.92 17.99
CA LEU A 328 -6.73 10.03 18.69
C LEU A 328 -6.36 11.18 17.74
N ARG A 329 -5.87 10.88 16.53
CA ARG A 329 -5.57 11.90 15.52
C ARG A 329 -6.82 12.69 15.12
N GLU A 330 -7.93 12.01 14.86
CA GLU A 330 -9.23 12.68 14.60
C GLU A 330 -9.69 13.54 15.79
N ALA A 331 -9.43 13.09 17.03
CA ALA A 331 -9.75 13.86 18.22
C ALA A 331 -8.87 15.12 18.35
N ASN A 332 -7.58 15.03 18.01
CA ASN A 332 -6.65 16.16 17.97
C ASN A 332 -7.09 17.19 16.92
N GLU A 333 -7.42 16.74 15.71
CA GLU A 333 -7.90 17.63 14.64
C GLU A 333 -9.19 18.36 15.02
N LYS A 334 -10.12 17.64 15.65
CA LYS A 334 -11.34 18.24 16.20
C LYS A 334 -11.04 19.25 17.31
N PHE A 335 -10.04 19.00 18.17
CA PHE A 335 -9.61 19.97 19.17
C PHE A 335 -9.01 21.21 18.50
N TYR A 336 -8.12 21.02 17.53
CA TYR A 336 -7.48 22.09 16.77
C TYR A 336 -8.51 23.01 16.10
N ARG A 337 -9.44 22.45 15.32
CA ARG A 337 -10.48 23.24 14.63
C ARG A 337 -11.32 24.08 15.60
N ARG A 338 -11.70 23.51 16.74
CA ARG A 338 -12.50 24.20 17.76
C ARG A 338 -11.70 25.29 18.45
N PHE A 339 -10.45 25.00 18.80
CA PHE A 339 -9.59 25.99 19.42
C PHE A 339 -9.32 27.15 18.45
N ALA A 340 -8.96 26.87 17.19
CA ALA A 340 -8.78 27.89 16.16
C ALA A 340 -10.02 28.77 15.96
N PHE A 341 -11.23 28.21 16.08
CA PHE A 341 -12.46 29.00 16.09
C PHE A 341 -12.54 29.94 17.31
N VAL A 342 -12.21 29.46 18.51
CA VAL A 342 -12.11 30.30 19.72
C VAL A 342 -11.12 31.44 19.48
N GLU A 343 -9.96 31.15 18.89
CA GLU A 343 -8.93 32.16 18.59
C GLU A 343 -9.41 33.23 17.61
N SER A 344 -10.06 32.80 16.51
CA SER A 344 -10.64 33.70 15.52
C SER A 344 -11.70 34.62 16.16
N ARG A 345 -12.55 34.08 17.04
CA ARG A 345 -13.58 34.87 17.74
C ARG A 345 -13.00 35.85 18.74
N ALA A 346 -11.96 35.47 19.47
CA ALA A 346 -11.23 36.38 20.35
C ALA A 346 -10.68 37.57 19.54
N THR A 347 -10.03 37.27 18.41
CA THR A 347 -9.45 38.27 17.52
C THR A 347 -10.50 39.19 16.89
N GLU A 348 -11.63 38.65 16.42
CA GLU A 348 -12.77 39.44 15.92
C GLU A 348 -13.34 40.40 16.98
N SER A 349 -13.30 40.00 18.25
CA SER A 349 -13.71 40.84 19.38
C SER A 349 -12.65 41.86 19.83
N GLY A 350 -11.49 41.90 19.17
CA GLY A 350 -10.38 42.78 19.49
C GLY A 350 -9.66 42.44 20.80
N ARG A 351 -9.76 41.20 21.28
CA ARG A 351 -9.15 40.70 22.51
C ARG A 351 -8.12 39.62 22.20
N GLU A 352 -7.08 39.54 23.03
CA GLU A 352 -6.16 38.41 23.04
C GLU A 352 -6.78 37.24 23.82
N LEU A 353 -6.41 35.98 23.52
CA LEU A 353 -6.90 34.84 24.30
C LEU A 353 -6.51 34.93 25.77
N SER A 354 -5.32 35.45 26.07
CA SER A 354 -4.86 35.61 27.46
C SER A 354 -5.75 36.51 28.30
N ASP A 355 -6.57 37.35 27.65
CA ASP A 355 -7.49 38.27 28.31
C ASP A 355 -8.88 37.65 28.53
N LEU A 356 -9.13 36.44 28.00
CA LEU A 356 -10.36 35.68 28.23
C LEU A 356 -10.23 34.83 29.50
N THR A 357 -11.31 34.79 30.26
CA THR A 357 -11.49 33.82 31.34
C THR A 357 -11.79 32.44 30.77
N LEU A 358 -11.57 31.39 31.57
CA LEU A 358 -11.89 30.01 31.16
C LEU A 358 -13.37 29.86 30.81
N ASP A 359 -14.26 30.54 31.54
CA ASP A 359 -15.70 30.51 31.28
C ASP A 359 -16.03 31.15 29.92
N GLU A 360 -15.42 32.29 29.58
CA GLU A 360 -15.57 32.92 28.26
C GLU A 360 -15.01 32.03 27.13
N MET A 361 -13.88 31.36 27.35
CA MET A 361 -13.33 30.40 26.39
C MET A 361 -14.24 29.19 26.19
N GLU A 362 -14.84 28.68 27.26
CA GLU A 362 -15.78 27.55 27.23
C GLU A 362 -17.07 27.93 26.48
N GLU A 363 -17.58 29.17 26.65
CA GLU A 363 -18.71 29.67 25.86
C GLU A 363 -18.41 29.65 24.35
N LEU A 364 -17.25 30.18 23.95
CA LEU A 364 -16.80 30.15 22.55
C LEU A 364 -16.58 28.72 22.04
N TRP A 365 -16.07 27.83 22.89
CA TRP A 365 -15.89 26.41 22.58
C TRP A 365 -17.22 25.69 22.34
N GLN A 366 -18.23 25.93 23.17
CA GLN A 366 -19.58 25.38 22.97
C GLN A 366 -20.21 25.91 21.68
N LEU A 367 -20.00 27.19 21.34
CA LEU A 367 -20.43 27.75 20.06
C LEU A 367 -19.79 27.03 18.87
N ALA A 368 -18.48 26.76 18.92
CA ALA A 368 -17.78 25.98 17.90
C ALA A 368 -18.41 24.59 17.72
N LYS A 369 -18.69 23.91 18.84
CA LYS A 369 -19.31 22.56 18.85
C LYS A 369 -20.71 22.54 18.26
N THR A 370 -21.50 23.60 18.45
CA THR A 370 -22.82 23.73 17.81
C THR A 370 -22.73 24.03 16.31
N GLY A 371 -21.74 24.82 15.88
CA GLY A 371 -21.53 25.15 14.46
C GLY A 371 -21.11 23.96 13.59
N GLU A 372 -20.36 22.99 14.14
CA GLU A 372 -19.96 21.76 13.42
C GLU A 372 -21.08 20.71 13.31
N ARG A 373 -22.15 20.82 14.11
CA ARG A 373 -23.26 19.84 14.16
C ARG A 373 -24.45 20.22 13.29
N ALA A 374 -24.47 21.45 12.78
CA ALA A 374 -25.47 21.99 11.86
C ALA A 374 -24.98 21.81 10.41
#